data_AF-A0A843HVV6-F1
#
_entry.id   AF-A0A843HVV6-F1
#
_cell.length_a   1.000
_cell.length_b   1.000
_cell.length_c   1.000
_cell.angle_alpha   90.00
_cell.angle_beta   90.00
_cell.angle_gamma   90.00
#
_symmetry.space_group_name_H-M   'P 1'
#
loop_
_entity.id
_entity.type
_entity.pdbx_description
1 polymer ?
#
loop_
_entity_poly.entity_id
_entity_poly.type
_entity_poly.pdbx_seq_one_letter_code
_entity_poly.pdbx_strand_id
1 'polypeptide(L)'
;MKELKELLNELNLAIIASETADREYEKNPESQEAETAFDKAYKHEYSTREKIAHKIVEVTSGAVEYKIAFKMTYNPDFHSLMKLDIVD
;
A
#
# COMPACT_ATOMS: atom_id res chain seq x y z
N MET A 1 13.03 5.66 10.49
CA MET A 1 12.70 6.51 9.31
C MET A 1 13.07 5.84 7.99
N LYS A 2 14.30 5.35 7.78
CA LYS A 2 14.70 4.64 6.54
C LYS A 2 13.77 3.47 6.16
N GLU A 3 13.49 2.59 7.11
CA GLU A 3 12.58 1.45 6.94
C GLU A 3 11.14 1.86 6.58
N LEU A 4 10.63 2.96 7.15
CA LEU A 4 9.30 3.47 6.80
C LEU A 4 9.30 3.98 5.35
N LYS A 5 10.35 4.68 4.90
CA LYS A 5 10.47 5.12 3.49
C LYS A 5 10.50 3.93 2.52
N GLU A 6 11.20 2.85 2.88
CA GLU A 6 11.25 1.63 2.06
C GLU A 6 9.87 0.95 1.96
N LEU A 7 9.15 0.80 3.08
CA LEU A 7 7.79 0.26 3.10
C LEU A 7 6.81 1.12 2.28
N LEU A 8 7.01 2.44 2.31
CA LEU A 8 6.19 3.38 1.55
C LEU A 8 6.43 3.27 0.03
N ASN A 9 7.67 3.05 -0.38
CA ASN A 9 8.00 2.74 -1.78
C ASN A 9 7.40 1.39 -2.20
N GLU A 10 7.48 0.37 -1.35
CA GLU A 10 6.85 -0.94 -1.57
C GLU A 10 5.33 -0.78 -1.73
N LEU A 11 4.69 0.06 -0.91
CA LEU A 11 3.25 0.33 -1.03
C LEU A 11 2.88 0.95 -2.37
N ASN A 12 3.65 1.93 -2.86
CA ASN A 12 3.40 2.54 -4.16
C ASN A 12 3.46 1.51 -5.31
N LEU A 13 4.45 0.62 -5.28
CA LEU A 13 4.56 -0.46 -6.27
C LEU A 13 3.41 -1.47 -6.13
N ALA A 14 3.02 -1.81 -4.91
CA ALA A 14 1.92 -2.73 -4.65
C ALA A 14 0.57 -2.17 -5.13
N ILE A 15 0.31 -0.87 -4.94
CA ILE A 15 -0.88 -0.18 -5.46
C ILE A 15 -0.91 -0.26 -6.98
N ILE A 16 0.19 0.09 -7.67
CA ILE A 16 0.26 0.04 -9.14
C ILE A 16 0.02 -1.39 -9.66
N ALA A 17 0.57 -2.40 -8.98
CA ALA A 17 0.38 -3.80 -9.35
C ALA A 17 -1.07 -4.26 -9.14
N SER A 18 -1.67 -3.89 -8.00
CA SER A 18 -3.07 -4.17 -7.65
C SER A 18 -4.03 -3.54 -8.67
N GLU A 19 -3.89 -2.25 -8.96
CA GLU A 19 -4.68 -1.54 -9.98
C GLU A 19 -4.51 -2.11 -11.38
N THR A 20 -3.30 -2.59 -11.72
CA THR A 20 -3.06 -3.20 -13.04
C THR A 20 -3.75 -4.56 -13.13
N ALA A 21 -3.64 -5.38 -12.09
CA ALA A 21 -4.32 -6.67 -12.05
C ALA A 21 -5.85 -6.52 -12.03
N ASP A 22 -6.36 -5.50 -11.33
CA ASP A 22 -7.79 -5.15 -11.31
C ASP A 22 -8.30 -4.82 -12.72
N ARG A 23 -7.60 -3.94 -13.45
CA ARG A 23 -7.94 -3.61 -14.85
C ARG A 23 -7.91 -4.82 -15.78
N GLU A 24 -7.03 -5.80 -15.56
CA GLU A 24 -7.01 -7.02 -16.36
C GLU A 24 -8.16 -7.97 -15.98
N TYR A 25 -8.50 -8.05 -14.70
CA TYR A 25 -9.67 -8.78 -14.23
C TYR A 25 -10.97 -8.16 -14.74
N GLU A 26 -11.12 -6.83 -14.75
CA GLU A 26 -12.29 -6.14 -15.30
C GLU A 26 -12.51 -6.42 -16.80
N LYS A 27 -11.44 -6.60 -17.57
CA LYS A 27 -11.52 -6.96 -18.99
C LYS A 27 -11.96 -8.40 -19.21
N ASN A 28 -11.70 -9.28 -18.25
CA ASN A 28 -12.03 -10.70 -18.34
C ASN A 28 -12.36 -11.29 -16.95
N PRO A 29 -13.54 -10.97 -16.38
CA PRO A 29 -13.89 -11.33 -15.00
C PRO A 29 -14.13 -12.83 -14.82
N GLU A 30 -14.32 -13.59 -15.90
CA GLU A 30 -14.45 -15.05 -15.84
C GLU A 30 -13.08 -15.78 -15.85
N SER A 31 -11.98 -15.03 -16.01
CA SER A 31 -10.64 -15.60 -15.98
C SER A 31 -10.19 -15.86 -14.54
N GLN A 32 -10.13 -17.15 -14.17
CA GLN A 32 -9.56 -17.59 -12.90
C GLN A 32 -8.11 -17.12 -12.70
N GLU A 33 -7.35 -17.00 -13.79
CA GLU A 33 -5.97 -16.49 -13.73
C GLU A 33 -5.95 -15.00 -13.38
N ALA A 34 -6.83 -14.20 -13.98
CA ALA A 34 -6.94 -12.77 -13.69
C ALA A 34 -7.44 -12.54 -12.26
N GLU A 35 -8.45 -13.30 -11.81
CA GLU A 35 -8.93 -13.29 -10.44
C GLU A 35 -7.78 -13.60 -9.46
N THR A 36 -7.03 -14.69 -9.70
CA THR A 36 -5.90 -15.09 -8.84
C THR A 36 -4.79 -14.03 -8.82
N ALA A 37 -4.50 -13.41 -9.96
CA ALA A 37 -3.49 -12.36 -10.07
C ALA A 37 -3.92 -11.11 -9.27
N PHE A 38 -5.17 -10.69 -9.39
CA PHE A 38 -5.74 -9.58 -8.63
C PHE A 38 -5.72 -9.88 -7.13
N ASP A 39 -6.21 -11.04 -6.73
CA ASP A 39 -6.25 -11.50 -5.33
C ASP A 39 -4.87 -11.44 -4.67
N LYS A 40 -3.84 -11.91 -5.39
CA LYS A 40 -2.46 -11.89 -4.92
C LYS A 40 -1.92 -10.47 -4.79
N ALA A 41 -2.18 -9.62 -5.79
CA ALA A 41 -1.72 -8.24 -5.78
C ALA A 41 -2.38 -7.42 -4.65
N TYR A 42 -3.69 -7.58 -4.48
CA TYR A 42 -4.45 -6.92 -3.42
C TYR A 42 -4.01 -7.40 -2.02
N LYS A 43 -3.80 -8.71 -1.82
CA LYS A 43 -3.26 -9.24 -0.55
C LYS A 43 -1.89 -8.66 -0.21
N HIS A 44 -1.03 -8.49 -1.21
CA HIS A 44 0.28 -7.86 -1.02
C HIS A 44 0.14 -6.39 -0.63
N GLU A 45 -0.67 -5.61 -1.37
CA GLU A 45 -0.96 -4.21 -1.05
C GLU A 45 -1.47 -4.06 0.39
N TYR A 46 -2.48 -4.85 0.77
CA TYR A 46 -3.05 -4.83 2.11
C TYR A 46 -2.01 -5.14 3.19
N SER A 47 -1.22 -6.20 3.02
CA SER A 47 -0.16 -6.57 3.96
C SER A 47 0.88 -5.45 4.13
N THR A 48 1.25 -4.77 3.05
CA THR A 48 2.18 -3.64 3.11
C THR A 48 1.59 -2.46 3.88
N ARG A 49 0.28 -2.18 3.73
CA ARG A 49 -0.43 -1.18 4.54
C ARG A 49 -0.42 -1.54 6.03
N GLU A 50 -0.59 -2.81 6.39
CA GLU A 50 -0.50 -3.27 7.78
C GLU A 50 0.89 -3.04 8.36
N LYS A 51 1.96 -3.38 7.62
CA LYS A 51 3.34 -3.13 8.04
C LYS A 51 3.59 -1.65 8.30
N ILE A 52 3.13 -0.77 7.39
CA ILE A 52 3.24 0.69 7.56
C ILE A 52 2.47 1.15 8.79
N ALA A 53 1.24 0.68 8.99
CA ALA A 53 0.43 1.04 10.14
C ALA A 53 1.11 0.66 11.45
N HIS A 54 1.64 -0.57 11.56
CA HIS A 54 2.43 -0.99 12.72
C HIS A 54 3.68 -0.12 12.91
N LYS A 55 4.38 0.23 11.83
CA LYS A 55 5.56 1.08 11.93
C LYS A 55 5.22 2.50 12.40
N ILE A 56 4.09 3.06 11.97
CA ILE A 56 3.61 4.36 12.45
C ILE A 56 3.32 4.30 13.96
N VAL A 57 2.63 3.26 14.44
CA VAL A 57 2.39 3.06 15.88
C VAL A 57 3.72 3.00 16.65
N GLU A 58 4.69 2.23 16.14
CA GLU A 58 6.02 2.09 16.74
C GLU A 58 6.76 3.44 16.83
N VAL A 59 6.90 4.17 15.72
CA VAL A 59 7.70 5.42 15.70
C VAL A 59 7.03 6.57 16.43
N THR A 60 5.71 6.50 16.63
CA THR A 60 4.95 7.48 17.42
C THR A 60 4.78 7.06 18.88
N SER A 61 5.37 5.92 19.29
CA SER A 61 5.19 5.35 20.63
C SER A 61 3.72 5.22 21.03
N GLY A 62 2.86 4.86 20.06
CA GLY A 62 1.43 4.70 20.26
C GLY A 62 0.61 6.00 20.28
N ALA A 63 1.22 7.17 20.05
CA ALA A 63 0.47 8.42 19.95
C ALA A 63 -0.50 8.43 18.75
N VAL A 64 -0.22 7.63 17.72
CA VAL A 64 -1.17 7.31 16.64
C VAL A 64 -1.61 5.85 16.80
N GLU A 65 -2.91 5.62 16.97
CA GLU A 65 -3.46 4.27 17.07
C GLU A 65 -3.43 3.54 15.71
N TYR A 66 -3.28 2.21 15.74
CA TYR A 66 -3.20 1.37 14.54
C TYR A 66 -4.32 1.63 13.53
N LYS A 67 -5.58 1.76 13.97
CA LYS A 67 -6.72 1.99 13.07
C LYS A 67 -6.62 3.34 12.34
N ILE A 68 -6.08 4.36 13.00
CA ILE A 68 -5.83 5.68 12.41
C ILE A 68 -4.65 5.57 11.45
N ALA A 69 -3.55 4.97 11.89
CA ALA A 69 -2.36 4.74 11.06
C ALA A 69 -2.68 3.97 9.78
N PHE A 70 -3.50 2.92 9.87
CA PHE A 70 -3.95 2.14 8.71
C PHE A 70 -4.77 2.98 7.74
N LYS A 71 -5.72 3.80 8.24
CA LYS A 71 -6.48 4.74 7.41
C LYS A 71 -5.59 5.78 6.72
N MET A 72 -4.53 6.24 7.38
CA MET A 72 -3.58 7.19 6.77
C MET A 72 -2.93 6.60 5.51
N THR A 73 -2.70 5.30 5.45
CA THR A 73 -2.10 4.67 4.25
C THR A 73 -2.97 4.83 3.00
N TYR A 74 -4.28 5.02 3.14
CA TYR A 74 -5.20 5.24 2.01
C TYR A 74 -5.30 6.70 1.59
N ASN A 75 -4.76 7.64 2.38
CA ASN A 75 -4.90 9.06 2.08
C ASN A 75 -3.94 9.47 0.94
N PRO A 76 -4.42 10.08 -0.15
CA PRO A 76 -3.58 10.58 -1.24
C PRO A 76 -2.58 11.66 -0.80
N ASP A 77 -2.83 12.40 0.28
CA ASP A 77 -1.87 13.37 0.84
C ASP A 77 -0.73 12.66 1.55
N PHE A 78 -1.01 11.52 2.19
CA PHE A 78 0.02 10.65 2.75
C PHE A 78 0.94 10.11 1.64
N HIS A 79 0.38 9.78 0.47
CA HIS A 79 1.16 9.45 -0.73
C HIS A 79 1.87 10.67 -1.36
N SER A 80 1.28 11.86 -1.31
CA SER A 80 1.82 13.09 -1.92
C SER A 80 3.00 13.66 -1.15
N LEU A 81 2.99 13.54 0.19
CA LEU A 81 4.14 13.83 1.04
C LEU A 81 5.38 12.98 0.67
N MET A 82 5.20 11.89 -0.08
CA MET A 82 6.28 10.97 -0.48
C MET A 82 6.81 11.21 -1.88
N LYS A 83 6.10 11.98 -2.72
CA LYS A 83 6.60 12.38 -4.05
C LYS A 83 7.68 13.45 -3.97
N LEU A 84 7.75 14.19 -2.86
CA LEU A 84 8.73 15.27 -2.64
C LEU A 84 10.14 14.77 -2.28
N ASP A 85 10.30 13.49 -1.92
CA ASP A 85 11.58 12.88 -1.51
C ASP A 85 12.16 11.91 -2.56
N ILE A 86 11.55 11.79 -3.76
CA ILE A 86 12.04 10.93 -4.88
C ILE A 86 12.84 11.77 -5.90
N VAL A 87 13.39 12.90 -5.47
CA VAL A 87 14.37 13.66 -6.25
C VAL A 87 15.55 13.97 -5.32
N ASP A 88 16.50 13.06 -5.27
CA ASP A 88 17.91 13.41 -5.04
C ASP A 88 18.52 13.83 -6.39
#